data_AF-X1KNB3-F1
#
_entry.id   AF-X1KNB3-F1
#
_cell.length_a   1.000
_cell.length_b   1.000
_cell.length_c   1.000
_cell.angle_alpha   90.00
_cell.angle_beta   90.00
_cell.angle_gamma   90.00
#
_symmetry.space_group_name_H-M   'P 1'
#
loop_
_entity.id
_entity.type
_entity.pdbx_description
1 polymer ?
#
loop_
_entity_poly.entity_id
_entity_poly.type
_entity_poly.pdbx_seq_one_letter_code
_entity_poly.pdbx_strand_id
1 'polypeptide(L)'
;MKSSGQQDVDVVLTTRELARMVKQAGIDFVNLVEEKFDEPLGISTGAATIFANTGGVMEAALRSAYEIVTGKVLTDVEFHSVRGWEGIREAEIEIDGITVKVAVAHGLANARVLLDKIGKG
;
A
#
# COMPACT_ATOMS: atom_id res chain seq x y z
N MET A 1 3.28 19.41 6.33
CA MET A 1 2.17 19.67 5.38
C MET A 1 1.98 21.18 5.14
N LYS A 2 3.08 21.92 4.92
CA LYS A 2 3.13 23.34 4.52
C LYS A 2 4.49 23.65 3.86
N SER A 3 5.01 22.73 3.04
CA SER A 3 6.37 22.89 2.48
C SER A 3 6.48 24.08 1.50
N SER A 4 5.36 24.50 0.94
CA SER A 4 5.23 25.58 -0.06
C SER A 4 4.49 26.82 0.47
N GLY A 5 4.18 26.88 1.76
CA GLY A 5 3.36 27.94 2.36
C GLY A 5 1.84 27.78 2.15
N GLN A 6 1.42 26.78 1.37
CA GLN A 6 0.02 26.39 1.17
C GLN A 6 -0.28 25.02 1.79
N GLN A 7 -1.55 24.65 1.90
CA GLN A 7 -1.93 23.30 2.31
C GLN A 7 -1.74 22.34 1.13
N ASP A 8 -1.10 21.21 1.37
CA ASP A 8 -0.86 20.21 0.32
C ASP A 8 -2.17 19.47 -0.08
N VAL A 9 -3.18 19.47 0.79
CA VAL A 9 -4.51 18.88 0.58
C VAL A 9 -5.57 19.82 1.17
N ASP A 10 -6.49 20.31 0.34
CA ASP A 10 -7.57 21.22 0.76
C ASP A 10 -8.75 20.49 1.40
N VAL A 11 -9.15 19.35 0.84
CA VAL A 11 -10.34 18.59 1.26
C VAL A 11 -10.09 17.09 1.13
N VAL A 12 -10.63 16.31 2.07
CA VAL A 12 -10.63 14.85 2.04
C VAL A 12 -12.07 14.34 2.08
N LEU A 13 -12.42 13.48 1.12
CA LEU A 13 -13.72 12.82 1.07
C LEU A 13 -13.54 11.32 1.33
N THR A 14 -14.39 10.77 2.18
CA THR A 14 -14.53 9.32 2.30
C THR A 14 -15.27 8.76 1.09
N THR A 15 -15.09 7.47 0.81
CA THR A 15 -15.81 6.76 -0.28
C THR A 15 -17.32 6.93 -0.15
N ARG A 16 -17.86 6.99 1.07
CA ARG A 16 -19.30 7.17 1.32
C ARG A 16 -19.79 8.57 0.98
N GLU A 17 -18.98 9.60 1.21
CA GLU A 17 -19.33 10.98 0.85
C GLU A 17 -19.32 11.16 -0.65
N LEU A 18 -18.29 10.67 -1.34
CA LEU A 18 -18.25 10.67 -2.81
C LEU A 18 -19.45 9.92 -3.41
N ALA A 19 -19.77 8.74 -2.88
CA ALA A 19 -20.94 7.97 -3.36
C ALA A 19 -22.26 8.71 -3.17
N ARG A 20 -22.41 9.54 -2.13
CA ARG A 20 -23.59 10.40 -1.95
C ARG A 20 -23.65 11.51 -2.98
N MET A 21 -22.51 12.15 -3.29
CA MET A 21 -22.43 13.20 -4.30
C MET A 21 -22.80 12.68 -5.69
N VAL A 22 -22.26 11.51 -6.08
CA VAL A 22 -22.59 10.84 -7.35
C VAL A 22 -24.10 10.60 -7.47
N LYS A 23 -24.74 10.10 -6.39
CA LYS A 23 -26.20 9.88 -6.35
C LYS A 23 -26.99 11.17 -6.42
N GLN A 24 -26.58 12.21 -5.69
CA GLN A 24 -27.24 13.52 -5.69
C GLN A 24 -27.15 14.23 -7.03
N ALA A 25 -26.05 14.02 -7.77
CA ALA A 25 -25.87 14.53 -9.12
C ALA A 25 -26.70 13.77 -10.18
N GLY A 26 -27.40 12.69 -9.79
CA GLY A 26 -28.18 11.87 -10.73
C GLY A 26 -27.33 11.04 -11.69
N ILE A 27 -26.08 10.76 -11.35
CA ILE A 27 -25.15 10.00 -12.19
C ILE A 27 -25.42 8.51 -12.05
N ASP A 28 -25.66 7.84 -13.18
CA ASP A 28 -25.76 6.38 -13.25
C ASP A 28 -24.37 5.73 -13.30
N PHE A 29 -23.75 5.61 -12.12
CA PHE A 29 -22.38 5.10 -11.98
C PHE A 29 -22.17 3.69 -12.54
N VAL A 30 -23.21 2.84 -12.53
CA VAL A 30 -23.09 1.43 -12.96
C VAL A 30 -22.89 1.33 -14.47
N ASN A 31 -23.45 2.26 -15.23
CA ASN A 31 -23.45 2.24 -16.69
C ASN A 31 -22.51 3.29 -17.32
N LEU A 32 -21.63 3.90 -16.52
CA LEU A 32 -20.61 4.80 -17.05
C LEU A 32 -19.63 4.05 -17.95
N VAL A 33 -19.20 4.70 -19.03
CA VAL A 33 -18.12 4.21 -19.88
C VAL A 33 -16.80 4.39 -19.15
N GLU A 34 -15.90 3.41 -19.26
CA GLU A 34 -14.56 3.52 -18.70
C GLU A 34 -13.75 4.61 -19.42
N GLU A 35 -13.04 5.42 -18.64
CA GLU A 35 -12.14 6.44 -19.12
C GLU A 35 -10.76 6.29 -18.47
N LYS A 36 -9.74 6.81 -19.14
CA LYS A 36 -8.37 6.81 -18.61
C LYS A 36 -8.21 7.96 -17.61
N PHE A 37 -7.39 7.73 -16.58
CA PHE A 37 -6.93 8.82 -15.72
C PHE A 37 -6.01 9.78 -16.49
N ASP A 38 -5.94 11.03 -16.03
CA ASP A 38 -5.10 12.06 -16.62
C ASP A 38 -3.60 11.80 -16.43
N GLU A 39 -2.79 12.10 -17.45
CA GLU A 39 -1.33 12.06 -17.33
C GLU A 39 -0.76 13.40 -16.82
N PRO A 40 0.31 13.39 -15.98
CA PRO A 40 1.10 12.21 -15.58
C PRO A 40 0.62 11.52 -14.29
N LEU A 41 -0.34 12.11 -13.56
CA LEU A 41 -0.68 11.69 -12.18
C LEU A 41 -1.61 10.47 -12.09
N GLY A 42 -2.15 10.01 -13.22
CA GLY A 42 -2.99 8.82 -13.33
C GLY A 42 -2.24 7.51 -13.55
N ILE A 43 -0.92 7.57 -13.75
CA ILE A 43 -0.09 6.39 -14.00
C ILE A 43 0.13 5.62 -12.69
N SER A 44 -0.20 4.33 -12.68
CA SER A 44 -0.07 3.44 -11.52
C SER A 44 0.64 2.13 -11.90
N THR A 45 1.21 1.45 -10.90
CA THR A 45 1.88 0.15 -11.06
C THR A 45 1.14 -0.93 -10.28
N GLY A 46 1.40 -2.20 -10.58
CA GLY A 46 0.82 -3.31 -9.80
C GLY A 46 1.17 -3.25 -8.30
N ALA A 47 2.34 -2.69 -7.94
CA ALA A 47 2.74 -2.45 -6.56
C ALA A 47 1.91 -1.34 -5.89
N ALA A 48 1.59 -0.27 -6.63
CA ALA A 48 0.72 0.81 -6.13
C ALA A 48 -0.73 0.34 -5.95
N THR A 49 -1.23 -0.54 -6.82
CA THR A 49 -2.59 -1.09 -6.72
C THR A 49 -2.83 -1.90 -5.44
N ILE A 50 -1.82 -2.66 -4.97
CA ILE A 50 -1.97 -3.52 -3.79
C ILE A 50 -1.80 -2.80 -2.46
N PHE A 51 -1.43 -1.51 -2.46
CA PHE A 51 -0.97 -0.76 -1.30
C PHE A 51 -1.98 -0.73 -0.13
N ALA A 52 -3.28 -0.70 -0.45
CA ALA A 52 -4.36 -0.62 0.55
C ALA A 52 -4.71 -1.96 1.21
N ASN A 53 -4.19 -3.09 0.70
CA ASN A 53 -4.39 -4.39 1.34
C ASN A 53 -3.39 -4.59 2.47
N THR A 54 -3.77 -5.34 3.51
CA THR A 54 -2.83 -5.65 4.59
C THR A 54 -1.63 -6.44 4.04
N GLY A 55 -0.42 -5.95 4.32
CA GLY A 55 0.83 -6.47 3.74
C GLY A 55 1.21 -5.87 2.38
N GLY A 56 0.29 -5.19 1.68
CA GLY A 56 0.53 -4.65 0.34
C GLY A 56 1.63 -3.58 0.29
N VAL A 57 1.71 -2.71 1.30
CA VAL A 57 2.81 -1.74 1.44
C VAL A 57 4.17 -2.44 1.59
N MET A 58 4.23 -3.48 2.41
CA MET A 58 5.45 -4.25 2.63
C MET A 58 5.87 -4.98 1.35
N GLU A 59 4.93 -5.60 0.66
CA GLU A 59 5.17 -6.26 -0.63
C GLU A 59 5.67 -5.27 -1.70
N ALA A 60 5.05 -4.10 -1.81
CA ALA A 60 5.49 -3.05 -2.72
C ALA A 60 6.93 -2.60 -2.41
N ALA A 61 7.24 -2.39 -1.13
CA ALA A 61 8.58 -2.03 -0.69
C ALA A 61 9.62 -3.12 -1.00
N LEU A 62 9.29 -4.39 -0.78
CA LEU A 62 10.16 -5.53 -1.09
C LEU A 62 10.45 -5.65 -2.58
N ARG A 63 9.41 -5.50 -3.44
CA ARG A 63 9.58 -5.50 -4.90
C ARG A 63 10.58 -4.44 -5.34
N SER A 64 10.43 -3.19 -4.86
CA SER A 64 11.34 -2.10 -5.21
C SER A 64 12.73 -2.28 -4.60
N ALA A 65 12.82 -2.69 -3.33
CA ALA A 65 14.11 -2.89 -2.65
C ALA A 65 14.95 -3.97 -3.34
N TYR A 66 14.33 -5.06 -3.79
CA TYR A 66 15.02 -6.12 -4.51
C TYR A 66 15.71 -5.58 -5.78
N GLU A 67 14.98 -4.87 -6.63
CA GLU A 67 15.55 -4.37 -7.89
C GLU A 67 16.60 -3.28 -7.67
N ILE A 68 16.39 -2.40 -6.68
CA ILE A 68 17.35 -1.34 -6.34
C ILE A 68 18.66 -1.92 -5.81
N VAL A 69 18.59 -2.93 -4.94
CA VAL A 69 19.77 -3.53 -4.30
C VAL A 69 20.51 -4.45 -5.28
N THR A 70 19.79 -5.31 -5.99
CA THR A 70 20.40 -6.34 -6.86
C THR A 70 20.77 -5.80 -8.25
N GLY A 71 20.13 -4.70 -8.69
CA GLY A 71 20.18 -4.23 -10.08
C GLY A 71 19.54 -5.20 -11.09
N LYS A 72 18.83 -6.24 -10.62
CA LYS A 72 18.20 -7.28 -11.43
C LYS A 72 16.69 -7.11 -11.39
N VAL A 73 16.05 -7.42 -12.52
CA VAL A 73 14.58 -7.46 -12.61
C VAL A 73 14.06 -8.60 -11.74
N LEU A 74 13.08 -8.30 -10.89
CA LEU A 74 12.44 -9.30 -10.05
C LEU A 74 11.46 -10.14 -10.90
N THR A 75 11.74 -11.43 -11.04
CA THR A 75 10.92 -12.32 -11.88
C THR A 75 9.63 -12.78 -11.21
N ASP A 76 9.68 -13.02 -9.90
CA ASP A 76 8.51 -13.37 -9.09
C ASP A 76 8.22 -12.22 -8.12
N VAL A 77 7.12 -11.52 -8.38
CA VAL A 77 6.73 -10.33 -7.64
C VAL A 77 5.84 -10.67 -6.44
N GLU A 78 5.41 -11.92 -6.28
CA GLU A 78 4.43 -12.31 -5.26
C GLU A 78 5.09 -12.73 -3.95
N PHE A 79 5.06 -11.85 -2.96
CA PHE A 79 5.53 -12.17 -1.61
C PHE A 79 4.37 -12.70 -0.77
N HIS A 80 3.98 -13.97 -0.96
CA HIS A 80 2.84 -14.57 -0.26
C HIS A 80 2.97 -14.53 1.28
N SER A 81 4.19 -14.55 1.81
CA SER A 81 4.47 -14.53 3.26
C SER A 81 4.00 -13.26 3.98
N VAL A 82 3.80 -12.14 3.26
CA VAL A 82 3.31 -10.88 3.84
C VAL A 82 1.81 -10.65 3.61
N ARG A 83 1.18 -11.45 2.73
CA ARG A 83 -0.26 -11.43 2.47
C ARG A 83 -1.01 -12.26 3.51
N GLY A 84 -2.32 -11.98 3.68
CA GLY A 84 -3.19 -12.76 4.57
C GLY A 84 -3.92 -11.92 5.60
N TRP A 85 -4.63 -12.59 6.51
CA TRP A 85 -5.50 -11.95 7.50
C TRP A 85 -5.07 -12.17 8.95
N GLU A 86 -3.96 -12.90 9.21
CA GLU A 86 -3.43 -13.01 10.57
C GLU A 86 -3.13 -11.62 11.16
N GLY A 87 -3.21 -11.51 12.49
CA GLY A 87 -2.99 -10.25 13.17
C GLY A 87 -1.55 -9.73 13.05
N ILE A 88 -0.58 -10.62 13.14
CA ILE A 88 0.85 -10.34 12.93
C ILE A 88 1.39 -11.42 12.01
N ARG A 89 2.11 -11.01 10.96
CA ARG A 89 2.89 -11.90 10.09
C ARG A 89 4.35 -11.50 10.18
N GLU A 90 5.23 -12.49 10.20
CA GLU A 90 6.68 -12.31 10.19
C GLU A 90 7.23 -13.16 9.04
N ALA A 91 8.21 -12.63 8.32
CA ALA A 91 8.86 -13.34 7.21
C ALA A 91 10.35 -12.98 7.16
N GLU A 92 11.16 -13.94 6.71
CA GLU A 92 12.56 -13.72 6.38
C GLU A 92 12.71 -13.84 4.86
N ILE A 93 13.25 -12.81 4.23
CA ILE A 93 13.37 -12.71 2.79
C ILE A 93 14.84 -12.49 2.45
N GLU A 94 15.39 -13.37 1.62
CA GLU A 94 16.76 -13.21 1.15
C GLU A 94 16.79 -12.24 -0.04
N ILE A 95 17.64 -11.22 0.05
CA ILE A 95 17.92 -10.27 -1.04
C ILE A 95 19.44 -10.13 -1.15
N ASP A 96 20.01 -10.66 -2.23
CA ASP A 96 21.46 -10.59 -2.52
C ASP A 96 22.36 -11.06 -1.35
N GLY A 97 22.00 -12.18 -0.72
CA GLY A 97 22.73 -12.71 0.45
C GLY A 97 22.46 -11.98 1.77
N ILE A 98 21.59 -10.96 1.78
CA ILE A 98 21.12 -10.28 2.99
C ILE A 98 19.75 -10.86 3.37
N THR A 99 19.65 -11.43 4.57
CA THR A 99 18.36 -11.86 5.13
C THR A 99 17.63 -10.66 5.75
N VAL A 100 16.60 -10.20 5.06
CA VAL A 100 15.70 -9.13 5.51
C VAL A 100 14.55 -9.73 6.31
N LYS A 101 14.49 -9.44 7.60
CA LYS A 101 13.36 -9.82 8.45
C LYS A 101 12.30 -8.73 8.40
N VAL A 102 11.08 -9.11 8.05
CA VAL A 102 9.93 -8.19 7.95
C VAL A 102 8.79 -8.65 8.85
N ALA A 103 8.03 -7.69 9.34
CA ALA A 103 6.81 -7.94 10.10
C ALA A 103 5.68 -7.04 9.59
N VAL A 104 4.47 -7.61 9.50
CA VAL A 104 3.24 -6.90 9.12
C VAL A 104 2.24 -7.04 10.26
N ALA A 105 1.83 -5.92 10.84
CA ALA A 105 0.78 -5.87 11.84
C ALA A 105 -0.54 -5.38 11.22
N HIS A 106 -1.58 -6.21 11.26
CA HIS A 106 -2.91 -5.86 10.82
C HIS A 106 -3.75 -5.38 12.03
N GLY A 107 -3.99 -4.07 12.09
CA GLY A 107 -4.72 -3.43 13.18
C GLY A 107 -3.85 -3.00 14.36
N LEU A 108 -4.33 -1.97 15.08
CA LEU A 108 -3.53 -1.28 16.12
C LEU A 108 -3.22 -2.13 17.34
N ALA A 109 -4.11 -3.05 17.72
CA ALA A 109 -3.86 -3.97 18.83
C ALA A 109 -2.64 -4.86 18.57
N ASN A 110 -2.51 -5.36 17.34
CA ASN A 110 -1.37 -6.17 16.91
C ASN A 110 -0.10 -5.33 16.76
N ALA A 111 -0.23 -4.10 16.27
CA ALA A 111 0.90 -3.17 16.19
C ALA A 111 1.49 -2.90 17.59
N ARG A 112 0.64 -2.75 18.61
CA ARG A 112 1.10 -2.60 20.00
C ARG A 112 1.91 -3.80 20.47
N VAL A 113 1.41 -5.01 20.24
CA VAL A 113 2.11 -6.26 20.60
C VAL A 113 3.48 -6.33 19.92
N LEU A 114 3.56 -5.98 18.63
CA LEU A 114 4.82 -5.99 17.89
C LEU A 114 5.81 -4.96 18.44
N LEU A 115 5.36 -3.74 18.71
CA LEU A 115 6.22 -2.68 19.28
C LEU A 115 6.70 -3.03 20.69
N ASP A 116 5.85 -3.65 21.51
CA ASP A 116 6.23 -4.11 22.86
C ASP A 116 7.28 -5.23 22.82
N LYS A 117 7.23 -6.12 21.82
CA LYS A 117 8.29 -7.11 21.59
C LYS A 117 9.60 -6.40 21.20
N ILE A 118 9.57 -5.53 20.19
CA ILE A 118 10.76 -4.79 19.73
C ILE A 118 11.42 -4.00 20.87
N GLY A 119 10.62 -3.37 21.73
CA GLY A 119 11.14 -2.62 22.87
C GLY A 119 11.81 -3.46 23.96
N LYS A 120 11.56 -4.77 24.01
CA LYS A 120 12.13 -5.71 24.99
C LYS A 120 13.36 -6.45 24.47
N GLY A 121 13.63 -6.41 23.16
CA GLY A 121 14.62 -7.25 22.48
C GLY A 121 14.10 -8.64 22.17
#